data_AF-A0A9E1VQZ4-F1
#
_entry.id   AF-A0A9E1VQZ4-F1
#
_cell.length_a   1.000
_cell.length_b   1.000
_cell.length_c   1.000
_cell.angle_alpha   90.00
_cell.angle_beta   90.00
_cell.angle_gamma   90.00
#
_symmetry.space_group_name_H-M   'P 1'
#
loop_
_entity.id
_entity.type
_entity.pdbx_description
1 polymer ?
#
loop_
_entity_poly.entity_id
_entity_poly.type
_entity_poly.pdbx_seq_one_letter_code
_entity_poly.pdbx_strand_id
1 'polypeptide(L)'
;MNDENIPKILENEWSLRLRHFEKVTTTEQSQWLFSLIEVKNSFLFHLKRCWSCSHFIAIWCSKNPEEFRRLVSSGELYRSYEKDEMNGRLIKELKNAVNEDDLFRVLRQFRNREITRIIWRDFNRESDLEETTLDMTSLAEISIRHALDFLYRNACQILGTPCDLNGKPQKMVVLGMGKLGGWELNISSDIDLIFAYPERGETNASQCSLSNEEFFVRLSQRLIKSLDAKTNDGFVFRVDMRLRPYGQSGNLILSFAAIEEYYQTQGRDWERYAMIKARVVAGEASDGAELMKLLRPFTFRKYVDFSTLESLRKMKILINRETQRKDISKNIKIGFGGIREIEFIAQAFQIIYGGRDVRFQSQALKDILNLIEKELLLPESEVKKLRESYKFLRDIEHILQGMQDLQTHMLPNAKEEQLKLAHLMGFINWDEFMLVLDNRR
;
A
#
# COMPACT_ATOMS: atom_id res chain seq x y z
N MET A 1 12.10 -11.30 25.17
CA MET A 1 13.39 -12.02 25.10
C MET A 1 14.49 -10.98 25.23
N ASN A 2 15.15 -10.95 26.39
CA ASN A 2 16.32 -10.10 26.67
C ASN A 2 17.60 -10.76 26.13
N ASP A 3 17.61 -11.15 24.86
CA ASP A 3 18.85 -11.57 24.21
C ASP A 3 19.26 -10.47 23.24
N GLU A 4 20.22 -9.65 23.66
CA GLU A 4 20.89 -8.64 22.84
C GLU A 4 21.69 -9.27 21.67
N ASN A 5 21.70 -10.61 21.57
CA ASN A 5 22.42 -11.37 20.57
C ASN A 5 21.50 -11.85 19.44
N ILE A 6 21.80 -11.38 18.22
CA ILE A 6 21.24 -11.93 16.99
C ILE A 6 21.84 -13.32 16.72
N PRO A 7 21.12 -14.25 16.05
CA PRO A 7 21.67 -15.53 15.64
C PRO A 7 23.02 -15.40 14.93
N LYS A 8 23.95 -16.35 15.17
CA LYS A 8 25.33 -16.28 14.63
C LYS A 8 25.39 -16.06 13.12
N ILE A 9 24.44 -16.63 12.37
CA ILE A 9 24.36 -16.44 10.92
C ILE A 9 24.11 -14.97 10.55
N LEU A 10 23.32 -14.26 11.35
CA LEU A 10 22.98 -12.85 11.14
C LEU A 10 24.11 -11.92 11.59
N GLU A 11 24.99 -12.36 12.50
CA GLU A 11 26.22 -11.62 12.84
C GLU A 11 27.17 -11.48 11.65
N ASN A 12 27.22 -12.49 10.78
CA ASN A 12 28.04 -12.42 9.56
C ASN A 12 27.48 -11.37 8.60
N GLU A 13 26.16 -11.34 8.38
CA GLU A 13 25.51 -10.31 7.57
C GLU A 13 25.70 -8.92 8.18
N TRP A 14 25.52 -8.77 9.49
CA TRP A 14 25.79 -7.52 10.21
C TRP A 14 27.21 -7.01 9.93
N SER A 15 28.22 -7.88 10.12
CA SER A 15 29.63 -7.55 9.92
C SER A 15 29.95 -7.22 8.46
N LEU A 16 29.24 -7.83 7.52
CA LEU A 16 29.35 -7.50 6.10
C LEU A 16 28.78 -6.11 5.80
N ARG A 17 27.60 -5.77 6.32
CA ARG A 17 26.96 -4.45 6.11
C ARG A 17 27.73 -3.33 6.78
N LEU A 18 28.24 -3.56 7.99
CA LEU A 18 29.05 -2.56 8.70
C LEU A 18 30.33 -2.21 7.94
N ARG A 19 31.07 -3.23 7.46
CA ARG A 19 32.24 -3.01 6.60
C ARG A 19 31.90 -2.36 5.27
N HIS A 20 30.73 -2.69 4.69
CA HIS A 20 30.28 -2.04 3.47
C HIS A 20 30.04 -0.55 3.69
N PHE A 21 29.33 -0.18 4.77
CA PHE A 21 29.10 1.22 5.13
C PHE A 21 30.43 1.95 5.28
N GLU A 22 31.34 1.44 6.11
CA GLU A 22 32.66 2.05 6.34
C GLU A 22 33.45 2.29 5.04
N LYS A 23 33.36 1.37 4.07
CA LYS A 23 34.06 1.47 2.79
C LYS A 23 33.50 2.54 1.86
N VAL A 24 32.19 2.81 1.91
CA VAL A 24 31.50 3.70 0.96
C VAL A 24 31.19 5.08 1.51
N THR A 25 31.29 5.27 2.83
CA THR A 25 31.06 6.55 3.49
C THR A 25 32.36 7.29 3.79
N THR A 26 32.27 8.59 4.08
CA THR A 26 33.43 9.36 4.52
C THR A 26 33.89 8.95 5.92
N THR A 27 35.13 9.27 6.29
CA THR A 27 35.66 9.02 7.64
C THR A 27 34.77 9.62 8.73
N GLU A 28 34.26 10.84 8.53
CA GLU A 28 33.38 11.51 9.49
C GLU A 28 32.05 10.75 9.67
N GLN A 29 31.45 10.28 8.57
CA GLN A 29 30.21 9.52 8.59
C GLN A 29 30.39 8.16 9.28
N SER A 30 31.50 7.47 9.02
CA SER A 30 31.84 6.20 9.68
C SER A 30 32.07 6.41 11.19
N GLN A 31 32.83 7.44 11.57
CA GLN A 31 33.07 7.79 12.97
C GLN A 31 31.79 8.16 13.72
N TRP A 32 30.88 8.88 13.08
CA TRP A 32 29.56 9.17 13.64
C TRP A 32 28.80 7.88 13.97
N LEU A 33 28.73 6.92 13.05
CA LEU A 33 28.02 5.68 13.28
C LEU A 33 28.67 4.85 14.39
N PHE A 34 30.00 4.72 14.35
CA PHE A 34 30.76 3.94 15.35
C PHE A 34 30.62 4.50 16.76
N SER A 35 30.76 5.82 16.93
CA SER A 35 30.53 6.45 18.23
C SER A 35 29.10 6.26 18.74
N LEU A 36 28.10 6.25 17.85
CA LEU A 36 26.71 6.07 18.23
C LEU A 36 26.42 4.63 18.71
N ILE A 37 26.95 3.61 18.02
CA ILE A 37 26.72 2.22 18.37
C ILE A 37 27.50 1.77 19.62
N GLU A 38 28.62 2.43 19.95
CA GLU A 38 29.37 2.19 21.19
C GLU A 38 28.59 2.67 22.44
N VAL A 39 27.81 3.74 22.30
CA VAL A 39 27.13 4.40 23.43
C VAL A 39 25.67 3.94 23.59
N LYS A 40 24.98 3.58 22.50
CA LYS A 40 23.54 3.25 22.52
C LYS A 40 23.24 1.80 22.15
N ASN A 41 23.17 0.93 23.15
CA ASN A 41 22.86 -0.50 22.98
C ASN A 41 21.51 -0.76 22.27
N SER A 42 20.46 0.01 22.57
CA SER A 42 19.15 -0.16 21.92
C SER A 42 19.19 0.16 20.42
N PHE A 43 19.90 1.21 20.04
CA PHE A 43 20.11 1.55 18.62
C PHE A 43 20.92 0.47 17.91
N LEU A 44 22.01 -0.01 18.53
CA LEU A 44 22.80 -1.10 17.97
C LEU A 44 21.96 -2.36 17.75
N PHE A 45 21.08 -2.72 18.69
CA PHE A 45 20.18 -3.86 18.56
C PHE A 45 19.23 -3.70 17.36
N HIS A 46 18.58 -2.55 17.22
CA HIS A 46 17.70 -2.28 16.08
C HIS A 46 18.45 -2.26 14.75
N LEU A 47 19.62 -1.63 14.73
CA LEU A 47 20.46 -1.53 13.55
C LEU A 47 20.92 -2.92 13.10
N LYS A 48 21.35 -3.78 14.03
CA LYS A 48 21.70 -5.18 13.77
C LYS A 48 20.54 -5.95 13.13
N ARG A 49 19.33 -5.87 13.72
CA ARG A 49 18.14 -6.53 13.15
C ARG A 49 17.85 -6.05 11.73
N CYS A 50 17.83 -4.73 11.51
CA CYS A 50 17.52 -4.15 10.21
C CYS A 50 18.59 -4.46 9.16
N TRP A 51 19.88 -4.26 9.45
CA TRP A 51 20.94 -4.45 8.46
C TRP A 51 21.22 -5.93 8.15
N SER A 52 21.05 -6.83 9.11
CA SER A 52 21.19 -8.27 8.84
C SER A 52 20.01 -8.85 8.07
N CYS A 53 18.81 -8.28 8.22
CA CYS A 53 17.60 -8.85 7.63
C CYS A 53 17.08 -8.09 6.40
N SER A 54 17.42 -6.81 6.22
CA SER A 54 17.01 -5.99 5.08
C SER A 54 18.21 -5.48 4.30
N HIS A 55 18.41 -6.05 3.11
CA HIS A 55 19.38 -5.54 2.15
C HIS A 55 19.02 -4.12 1.71
N PHE A 56 17.72 -3.85 1.53
CA PHE A 56 17.21 -2.54 1.15
C PHE A 56 17.64 -1.45 2.15
N ILE A 57 17.35 -1.64 3.44
CA ILE A 57 17.73 -0.66 4.48
C ILE A 57 19.25 -0.48 4.49
N ALA A 58 20.02 -1.57 4.53
CA ALA A 58 21.47 -1.48 4.65
C ALA A 58 22.09 -0.67 3.50
N ILE A 59 21.67 -0.95 2.26
CA ILE A 59 22.17 -0.22 1.09
C ILE A 59 21.68 1.23 1.08
N TRP A 60 20.42 1.49 1.45
CA TRP A 60 19.90 2.85 1.50
C TRP A 60 20.67 3.71 2.51
N CYS A 61 20.94 3.18 3.72
CA CYS A 61 21.74 3.86 4.74
C CYS A 61 23.15 4.17 4.24
N SER A 62 23.80 3.22 3.56
CA SER A 62 25.14 3.41 2.99
C SER A 62 25.18 4.41 1.84
N LYS A 63 24.14 4.46 1.00
CA LYS A 63 24.04 5.42 -0.11
C LYS A 63 23.62 6.82 0.33
N ASN A 64 22.91 6.95 1.45
CA ASN A 64 22.35 8.21 1.94
C ASN A 64 22.73 8.47 3.41
N PRO A 65 24.04 8.49 3.76
CA PRO A 65 24.48 8.55 5.16
C PRO A 65 24.00 9.80 5.90
N GLU A 66 23.91 10.96 5.23
CA GLU A 66 23.40 12.19 5.85
C GLU A 66 21.90 12.16 6.11
N GLU A 67 21.11 11.56 5.21
CA GLU A 67 19.67 11.38 5.44
C GLU A 67 19.44 10.34 6.55
N PHE A 68 20.22 9.26 6.56
CA PHE A 68 20.20 8.28 7.64
C PHE A 68 20.55 8.92 8.99
N ARG A 69 21.60 9.76 9.05
CA ARG A 69 21.96 10.52 10.26
C ARG A 69 20.83 11.44 10.72
N ARG A 70 20.17 12.15 9.80
CA ARG A 70 19.00 13.00 10.11
C ARG A 70 17.84 12.19 10.66
N LEU A 71 17.51 11.05 10.03
CA LEU A 71 16.45 10.13 10.44
C LEU A 71 16.70 9.53 11.84
N VAL A 72 17.96 9.23 12.17
CA VAL A 72 18.34 8.77 13.51
C VAL A 72 18.25 9.90 14.54
N SER A 73 18.76 11.08 14.19
CA SER A 73 18.83 12.23 15.10
C SER A 73 17.45 12.82 15.43
N SER A 74 16.48 12.69 14.51
CA SER A 74 15.10 13.15 14.71
C SER A 74 14.28 12.26 15.65
N GLY A 75 14.76 11.05 15.97
CA GLY A 75 14.04 10.07 16.80
C GLY A 75 12.86 9.40 16.10
N GLU A 76 12.63 9.66 14.81
CA GLU A 76 11.46 9.18 14.06
C GLU A 76 11.44 7.66 13.86
N LEU A 77 12.58 6.99 14.06
CA LEU A 77 12.71 5.53 14.06
C LEU A 77 12.06 4.84 15.27
N TYR A 78 11.67 5.59 16.30
CA TYR A 78 11.16 5.06 17.57
C TYR A 78 9.79 5.62 17.96
N ARG A 79 9.13 6.35 17.07
CA ARG A 79 7.83 6.95 17.36
C ARG A 79 6.91 6.96 16.17
N SER A 80 5.63 6.89 16.49
CA SER A 80 4.53 7.21 15.59
C SER A 80 4.63 8.63 15.08
N TYR A 81 4.18 8.81 13.85
CA TYR A 81 3.96 10.15 13.33
C TYR A 81 2.69 10.75 13.90
N GLU A 82 2.78 12.04 14.20
CA GLU A 82 1.59 12.81 14.49
C GLU A 82 0.75 12.98 13.21
N LYS A 83 -0.52 13.30 13.40
CA LYS A 83 -1.42 13.56 12.29
C LYS A 83 -0.82 14.65 11.38
N ASP A 84 -0.84 14.39 10.07
CA ASP A 84 -0.33 15.27 9.01
C ASP A 84 1.19 15.52 9.01
N GLU A 85 1.97 14.90 9.91
CA GLU A 85 3.42 15.11 9.98
C GLU A 85 4.13 14.66 8.68
N MET A 86 3.83 13.45 8.21
CA MET A 86 4.39 12.90 6.95
C MET A 86 4.05 13.79 5.75
N ASN A 87 2.80 14.28 5.70
CA ASN A 87 2.34 15.21 4.66
C ASN A 87 3.12 16.54 4.71
N GLY A 88 3.30 17.11 5.90
CA GLY A 88 4.07 18.33 6.12
C GLY A 88 5.53 18.19 5.70
N ARG A 89 6.15 17.02 5.88
CA ARG A 89 7.49 16.73 5.39
C ARG A 89 7.54 16.75 3.85
N LEU A 90 6.66 16.02 3.18
CA LEU A 90 6.64 15.98 1.72
C LEU A 90 6.41 17.38 1.11
N ILE A 91 5.53 18.19 1.70
CA ILE A 91 5.31 19.58 1.27
C ILE A 91 6.61 20.40 1.36
N LYS A 92 7.41 20.24 2.43
CA LYS A 92 8.68 20.95 2.58
C LYS A 92 9.69 20.53 1.51
N GLU A 93 9.80 19.25 1.21
CA GLU A 93 10.70 18.74 0.17
C GLU A 93 10.29 19.18 -1.24
N LEU A 94 8.98 19.22 -1.52
CA LEU A 94 8.45 19.65 -2.81
C LEU A 94 8.51 21.17 -3.03
N LYS A 95 8.79 21.98 -1.99
CA LYS A 95 8.83 23.44 -2.09
C LYS A 95 9.77 23.95 -3.18
N ASN A 96 10.86 23.22 -3.43
CA ASN A 96 11.87 23.59 -4.42
C ASN A 96 11.70 22.87 -5.77
N ALA A 97 10.66 22.04 -5.93
CA ALA A 97 10.40 21.37 -7.19
C ALA A 97 9.77 22.35 -8.19
N VAL A 98 10.44 22.57 -9.32
CA VAL A 98 9.97 23.54 -10.34
C VAL A 98 9.45 22.83 -11.59
N ASN A 99 9.99 21.64 -11.91
CA ASN A 99 9.63 20.86 -13.09
C ASN A 99 9.27 19.41 -12.73
N GLU A 100 8.87 18.62 -13.74
CA GLU A 100 8.50 17.21 -13.54
C GLU A 100 9.68 16.34 -13.09
N ASP A 101 10.91 16.62 -13.53
CA ASP A 101 12.08 15.84 -13.12
C ASP A 101 12.39 16.03 -11.63
N ASP A 102 12.22 17.25 -11.12
CA ASP A 102 12.31 17.53 -9.68
C ASP A 102 11.23 16.79 -8.89
N LEU A 103 9.98 16.83 -9.36
CA LEU A 103 8.88 16.08 -8.73
C LEU A 103 9.24 14.59 -8.67
N PHE A 104 9.71 14.02 -9.78
CA PHE A 104 10.01 12.60 -9.89
C PHE A 104 11.12 12.19 -8.92
N ARG A 105 12.19 13.00 -8.84
CA ARG A 105 13.31 12.78 -7.93
C ARG A 105 12.87 12.89 -6.47
N VAL A 106 12.18 13.97 -6.10
CA VAL A 106 11.75 14.21 -4.71
C VAL A 106 10.82 13.11 -4.20
N LEU A 107 9.83 12.69 -4.99
CA LEU A 107 8.90 11.62 -4.58
C LEU A 107 9.62 10.29 -4.30
N ARG A 108 10.63 9.94 -5.10
CA ARG A 108 11.39 8.69 -4.93
C ARG A 108 12.32 8.74 -3.72
N GLN A 109 13.02 9.86 -3.54
CA GLN A 109 13.86 10.10 -2.37
C GLN A 109 13.04 10.07 -1.07
N PHE A 110 11.89 10.75 -1.09
CA PHE A 110 10.94 10.75 0.02
C PHE A 110 10.42 9.34 0.32
N ARG A 111 9.95 8.61 -0.69
CA ARG A 111 9.50 7.23 -0.54
C ARG A 111 10.58 6.33 0.04
N ASN A 112 11.80 6.36 -0.45
CA ASN A 112 12.86 5.49 0.05
C ASN A 112 13.21 5.76 1.52
N ARG A 113 13.17 7.04 1.91
CA ARG A 113 13.35 7.47 3.30
C ARG A 113 12.21 6.98 4.19
N GLU A 114 10.95 7.16 3.78
CA GLU A 114 9.78 6.71 4.56
C GLU A 114 9.70 5.19 4.65
N ILE A 115 9.94 4.46 3.57
CA ILE A 115 9.98 2.98 3.58
C ILE A 115 11.08 2.48 4.51
N THR A 116 12.24 3.13 4.54
CA THR A 116 13.29 2.78 5.51
C THR A 116 12.80 2.93 6.95
N ARG A 117 12.13 4.04 7.27
CA ARG A 117 11.54 4.25 8.60
C ARG A 117 10.48 3.19 8.92
N ILE A 118 9.58 2.90 7.98
CA ILE A 118 8.47 1.95 8.18
C ILE A 118 9.02 0.54 8.41
N ILE A 119 9.90 0.04 7.53
CA ILE A 119 10.52 -1.28 7.68
C ILE A 119 11.33 -1.35 8.99
N TRP A 120 12.05 -0.27 9.35
CA TRP A 120 12.78 -0.23 10.62
C TRP A 120 11.86 -0.44 11.82
N ARG A 121 10.73 0.25 11.86
CA ARG A 121 9.79 0.14 12.98
C ARG A 121 9.09 -1.21 13.01
N ASP A 122 8.68 -1.72 11.85
CA ASP A 122 8.06 -3.03 11.72
C ASP A 122 9.01 -4.16 12.16
N PHE A 123 10.25 -4.17 11.67
CA PHE A 123 11.25 -5.21 11.98
C PHE A 123 11.64 -5.24 13.46
N ASN A 124 11.59 -4.10 14.12
CA ASN A 124 11.91 -3.95 15.54
C ASN A 124 10.67 -4.02 16.45
N ARG A 125 9.47 -4.19 15.88
CA ARG A 125 8.19 -4.20 16.63
C ARG A 125 7.92 -2.90 17.40
N GLU A 126 8.42 -1.80 16.85
CA GLU A 126 8.14 -0.42 17.28
C GLU A 126 6.84 0.13 16.65
N SER A 127 6.25 -0.60 15.70
CA SER A 127 4.91 -0.38 15.15
C SER A 127 4.14 -1.70 15.11
N ASP A 128 2.82 -1.62 15.31
CA ASP A 128 1.91 -2.74 15.04
C ASP A 128 1.48 -2.78 13.58
N LEU A 129 0.68 -3.78 13.21
CA LEU A 129 0.23 -3.97 11.84
C LEU A 129 -0.55 -2.75 11.35
N GLU A 130 -1.47 -2.25 12.17
CA GLU A 130 -2.34 -1.13 11.84
C GLU A 130 -1.55 0.15 11.59
N GLU A 131 -0.54 0.42 12.41
CA GLU A 131 0.36 1.55 12.20
C GLU A 131 1.20 1.37 10.93
N THR A 132 1.78 0.19 10.70
CA THR A 132 2.56 -0.08 9.48
C THR A 132 1.70 0.10 8.22
N THR A 133 0.46 -0.41 8.19
CA THR A 133 -0.42 -0.26 7.02
C THR A 133 -0.94 1.17 6.86
N LEU A 134 -1.16 1.89 7.96
CA LEU A 134 -1.56 3.29 7.94
C LEU A 134 -0.43 4.17 7.38
N ASP A 135 0.81 3.97 7.83
CA ASP A 135 1.97 4.72 7.34
C ASP A 135 2.19 4.44 5.84
N MET A 136 2.09 3.19 5.40
CA MET A 136 2.18 2.82 3.99
C MET A 136 1.07 3.44 3.14
N THR A 137 -0.17 3.39 3.62
CA THR A 137 -1.33 3.99 2.95
C THR A 137 -1.19 5.51 2.87
N SER A 138 -0.77 6.15 3.97
CA SER A 138 -0.54 7.59 4.04
C SER A 138 0.54 8.02 3.06
N LEU A 139 1.65 7.29 2.99
CA LEU A 139 2.72 7.53 2.02
C LEU A 139 2.20 7.48 0.58
N ALA A 140 1.38 6.47 0.24
CA ALA A 140 0.77 6.36 -1.09
C ALA A 140 -0.16 7.55 -1.39
N GLU A 141 -1.08 7.87 -0.48
CA GLU A 141 -2.06 8.94 -0.68
C GLU A 141 -1.42 10.32 -0.83
N ILE A 142 -0.49 10.68 0.05
CA ILE A 142 0.18 11.98 -0.06
C ILE A 142 1.01 12.06 -1.34
N SER A 143 1.64 10.96 -1.77
CA SER A 143 2.40 10.93 -3.03
C SER A 143 1.49 11.13 -4.23
N ILE A 144 0.36 10.42 -4.27
CA ILE A 144 -0.63 10.53 -5.36
C ILE A 144 -1.19 11.96 -5.40
N ARG A 145 -1.61 12.50 -4.26
CA ARG A 145 -2.25 13.81 -4.16
C ARG A 145 -1.31 14.93 -4.60
N HIS A 146 -0.11 14.99 -4.05
CA HIS A 146 0.85 16.06 -4.38
C HIS A 146 1.37 15.93 -5.82
N ALA A 147 1.57 14.70 -6.32
CA ALA A 147 1.91 14.49 -7.73
C ALA A 147 0.78 14.98 -8.65
N LEU A 148 -0.47 14.63 -8.34
CA LEU A 148 -1.63 15.08 -9.10
C LEU A 148 -1.74 16.61 -9.11
N ASP A 149 -1.67 17.25 -7.95
CA ASP A 149 -1.79 18.71 -7.81
C ASP A 149 -0.67 19.46 -8.56
N PHE A 150 0.55 18.93 -8.53
CA PHE A 150 1.66 19.48 -9.28
C PHE A 150 1.45 19.34 -10.79
N LEU A 151 1.13 18.13 -11.26
CA LEU A 151 0.98 17.83 -12.68
C LEU A 151 -0.24 18.53 -13.28
N TYR A 152 -1.33 18.65 -12.53
CA TYR A 152 -2.54 19.36 -12.96
C TYR A 152 -2.25 20.84 -13.16
N ARG A 153 -1.56 21.50 -12.22
CA ARG A 153 -1.17 22.92 -12.36
C ARG A 153 -0.30 23.14 -13.60
N ASN A 154 0.71 22.30 -13.81
CA ASN A 154 1.58 22.39 -14.98
C ASN A 154 0.82 22.12 -16.29
N ALA A 155 -0.08 21.13 -16.30
CA ALA A 155 -0.92 20.84 -17.45
C ALA A 155 -1.84 22.03 -17.79
N CYS A 156 -2.45 22.67 -16.79
CA CYS A 156 -3.34 23.81 -17.01
C CYS A 156 -2.62 25.01 -17.63
N GLN A 157 -1.35 25.25 -17.25
CA GLN A 157 -0.54 26.33 -17.83
C GLN A 157 -0.25 26.14 -19.31
N ILE A 158 -0.13 24.88 -19.76
CA ILE A 158 0.27 24.53 -21.14
C ILE A 158 -0.96 24.29 -22.02
N LEU A 159 -1.98 23.61 -21.50
CA LEU A 159 -3.11 23.07 -22.26
C LEU A 159 -4.44 23.80 -22.00
N GLY A 160 -4.45 24.80 -21.12
CA GLY A 160 -5.67 25.40 -20.58
C GLY A 160 -6.29 24.58 -19.44
N THR A 161 -7.19 25.20 -18.69
CA THR A 161 -7.92 24.56 -17.59
C THR A 161 -9.13 23.81 -18.14
N PRO A 162 -9.31 22.51 -17.86
CA PRO A 162 -10.51 21.77 -18.25
C PRO A 162 -11.72 22.33 -17.52
N CYS A 163 -12.78 22.67 -18.25
CA CYS A 163 -14.02 23.21 -17.70
C CYS A 163 -15.23 22.37 -18.16
N ASP A 164 -16.32 22.43 -17.41
CA ASP A 164 -17.63 21.98 -17.90
C ASP A 164 -18.24 23.02 -18.87
N LEU A 165 -19.45 22.73 -19.34
CA LEU A 165 -20.21 23.61 -20.24
C LEU A 165 -20.56 24.98 -19.63
N ASN A 166 -20.53 25.10 -18.30
CA ASN A 166 -20.78 26.36 -17.58
C ASN A 166 -19.48 27.11 -17.25
N GLY A 167 -18.32 26.61 -17.71
CA GLY A 167 -17.02 27.19 -17.44
C GLY A 167 -16.45 26.89 -16.06
N LYS A 168 -17.07 25.99 -15.27
CA LYS A 168 -16.54 25.60 -13.95
C LYS A 168 -15.36 24.63 -14.14
N PRO A 169 -14.19 24.88 -13.52
CA PRO A 169 -13.04 24.00 -13.59
C PRO A 169 -13.36 22.58 -13.11
N GLN A 170 -12.91 21.59 -13.86
CA GLN A 170 -13.06 20.18 -13.56
C GLN A 170 -11.74 19.62 -13.04
N LYS A 171 -11.79 18.71 -12.06
CA LYS A 171 -10.59 18.05 -11.55
C LYS A 171 -10.72 16.54 -11.62
N MET A 172 -9.57 15.87 -11.70
CA MET A 172 -9.51 14.41 -11.67
C MET A 172 -9.73 13.90 -10.25
N VAL A 173 -10.55 12.85 -10.13
CA VAL A 173 -10.73 12.07 -8.91
C VAL A 173 -10.00 10.74 -9.07
N VAL A 174 -9.26 10.34 -8.03
CA VAL A 174 -8.54 9.07 -7.98
C VAL A 174 -9.16 8.20 -6.90
N LEU A 175 -9.62 7.02 -7.31
CA LEU A 175 -10.02 5.96 -6.38
C LEU A 175 -8.84 5.02 -6.15
N GLY A 176 -8.48 4.82 -4.88
CA GLY A 176 -7.65 3.72 -4.44
C GLY A 176 -8.50 2.47 -4.23
N MET A 177 -8.04 1.36 -4.77
CA MET A 177 -8.72 0.08 -4.73
C MET A 177 -7.97 -0.91 -3.83
N GLY A 178 -8.58 -2.07 -3.56
CA GLY A 178 -7.94 -3.16 -2.83
C GLY A 178 -7.35 -2.73 -1.48
N LYS A 179 -6.08 -3.05 -1.26
CA LYS A 179 -5.38 -2.75 0.00
C LYS A 179 -5.20 -1.24 0.23
N LEU A 180 -4.99 -0.45 -0.82
CA LEU A 180 -4.87 1.00 -0.69
C LEU A 180 -6.18 1.60 -0.16
N GLY A 181 -7.30 1.27 -0.81
CA GLY A 181 -8.60 1.78 -0.40
C GLY A 181 -9.08 1.25 0.97
N GLY A 182 -8.59 0.08 1.40
CA GLY A 182 -8.85 -0.51 2.72
C GLY A 182 -7.96 -0.05 3.88
N TRP A 183 -7.01 0.88 3.69
CA TRP A 183 -5.97 1.24 4.68
C TRP A 183 -5.08 0.08 5.12
N GLU A 184 -4.84 -0.82 4.19
CA GLU A 184 -4.23 -2.13 4.39
C GLU A 184 -3.01 -2.33 3.50
N LEU A 185 -2.40 -1.25 2.98
CA LEU A 185 -1.27 -1.35 2.05
C LEU A 185 -0.08 -2.08 2.68
N ASN A 186 0.58 -2.95 1.91
CA ASN A 186 1.81 -3.61 2.36
C ASN A 186 3.06 -2.82 1.97
N ILE A 187 4.18 -3.14 2.63
CA ILE A 187 5.50 -2.54 2.40
C ILE A 187 5.88 -2.50 0.91
N SER A 188 5.64 -3.59 0.17
CA SER A 188 5.94 -3.64 -1.26
C SER A 188 4.74 -4.19 -2.05
N SER A 189 3.71 -3.37 -2.20
CA SER A 189 2.53 -3.64 -3.03
C SER A 189 2.37 -2.65 -4.18
N ASP A 190 1.70 -3.11 -5.22
CA ASP A 190 1.17 -2.23 -6.26
C ASP A 190 0.02 -1.39 -5.66
N ILE A 191 -0.20 -0.20 -6.20
CA ILE A 191 -1.37 0.62 -5.91
C ILE A 191 -2.37 0.46 -7.04
N ASP A 192 -3.51 -0.15 -6.73
CA ASP A 192 -4.61 -0.33 -7.66
C ASP A 192 -5.44 0.97 -7.74
N LEU A 193 -5.50 1.60 -8.92
CA LEU A 193 -6.16 2.90 -9.10
C LEU A 193 -7.25 2.88 -10.19
N ILE A 194 -8.29 3.68 -9.98
CA ILE A 194 -9.27 4.05 -11.01
C ILE A 194 -9.34 5.57 -11.07
N PHE A 195 -9.26 6.13 -12.28
CA PHE A 195 -9.38 7.57 -12.50
C PHE A 195 -10.77 7.91 -13.04
N ALA A 196 -11.29 9.04 -12.58
CA ALA A 196 -12.55 9.60 -13.02
C ALA A 196 -12.50 11.12 -13.09
N TYR A 197 -13.40 11.74 -13.85
CA TYR A 197 -13.64 13.19 -13.81
C TYR A 197 -15.15 13.47 -13.86
N PRO A 198 -15.65 14.60 -13.32
CA PRO A 198 -17.08 14.79 -13.15
C PRO A 198 -17.82 14.92 -14.48
N GLU A 199 -17.49 15.96 -15.26
CA GLU A 199 -18.26 16.31 -16.46
C GLU A 199 -17.41 16.42 -17.72
N ARG A 200 -18.05 16.07 -18.85
CA ARG A 200 -17.51 16.36 -20.19
C ARG A 200 -17.50 17.87 -20.42
N GLY A 201 -16.62 18.30 -21.30
CA GLY A 201 -16.39 19.70 -21.61
C GLY A 201 -15.04 19.83 -22.29
N GLU A 202 -14.49 21.03 -22.27
CA GLU A 202 -13.24 21.32 -22.96
C GLU A 202 -12.34 22.27 -22.16
N THR A 203 -11.06 22.35 -22.53
CA THR A 203 -10.12 23.26 -21.93
C THR A 203 -10.35 24.71 -22.38
N ASN A 204 -10.24 25.66 -21.47
CA ASN A 204 -10.36 27.08 -21.76
C ASN A 204 -9.09 27.69 -22.41
N ALA A 205 -8.48 26.98 -23.36
CA ALA A 205 -7.26 27.41 -24.04
C ALA A 205 -7.54 28.39 -25.19
N SER A 206 -6.68 29.40 -25.35
CA SER A 206 -6.86 30.46 -26.37
C SER A 206 -6.54 30.03 -27.81
N GLN A 207 -5.73 28.98 -28.00
CA GLN A 207 -5.26 28.55 -29.33
C GLN A 207 -5.85 27.23 -29.79
N CYS A 208 -5.91 26.22 -28.91
CA CYS A 208 -6.42 24.90 -29.23
C CYS A 208 -7.09 24.28 -28.00
N SER A 209 -8.41 24.21 -28.05
CA SER A 209 -9.25 23.57 -27.02
C SER A 209 -9.09 22.05 -27.10
N LEU A 210 -8.87 21.39 -25.98
CA LEU A 210 -8.88 19.93 -25.86
C LEU A 210 -10.16 19.49 -25.18
N SER A 211 -10.70 18.34 -25.54
CA SER A 211 -11.75 17.74 -24.71
C SER A 211 -11.21 17.42 -23.30
N ASN A 212 -12.07 17.48 -22.29
CA ASN A 212 -11.71 17.09 -20.92
C ASN A 212 -11.15 15.66 -20.89
N GLU A 213 -11.70 14.74 -21.70
CA GLU A 213 -11.19 13.38 -21.82
C GLU A 213 -9.73 13.36 -22.28
N GLU A 214 -9.38 14.07 -23.35
CA GLU A 214 -8.00 14.14 -23.85
C GLU A 214 -7.05 14.78 -22.82
N PHE A 215 -7.47 15.86 -22.17
CA PHE A 215 -6.69 16.51 -21.11
C PHE A 215 -6.39 15.53 -19.98
N PHE A 216 -7.42 14.86 -19.47
CA PHE A 216 -7.26 13.97 -18.33
C PHE A 216 -6.59 12.64 -18.68
N VAL A 217 -6.70 12.14 -19.92
CA VAL A 217 -5.88 11.00 -20.37
C VAL A 217 -4.40 11.34 -20.31
N ARG A 218 -4.00 12.52 -20.79
CA ARG A 218 -2.60 12.98 -20.71
C ARG A 218 -2.13 13.18 -19.27
N LEU A 219 -2.97 13.77 -18.43
CA LEU A 219 -2.69 13.94 -17.00
C LEU A 219 -2.52 12.59 -16.29
N SER A 220 -3.41 11.63 -16.57
CA SER A 220 -3.37 10.28 -16.02
C SER A 220 -2.07 9.56 -16.37
N GLN A 221 -1.64 9.64 -17.64
CA GLN A 221 -0.37 9.05 -18.08
C GLN A 221 0.84 9.67 -17.36
N ARG A 222 0.85 11.00 -17.17
CA ARG A 222 1.90 11.70 -16.42
C ARG A 222 1.91 11.32 -14.94
N LEU A 223 0.73 11.18 -14.32
CA LEU A 223 0.61 10.73 -12.94
C LEU A 223 1.17 9.32 -12.76
N ILE A 224 0.77 8.37 -13.61
CA ILE A 224 1.29 7.00 -13.59
C ILE A 224 2.82 7.02 -13.75
N LYS A 225 3.33 7.76 -14.73
CA LYS A 225 4.78 7.88 -14.96
C LYS A 225 5.51 8.44 -13.73
N SER A 226 4.95 9.43 -13.05
CA SER A 226 5.56 10.04 -11.86
C SER A 226 5.74 9.05 -10.72
N LEU A 227 4.81 8.10 -10.58
CA LEU A 227 4.78 7.11 -9.51
C LEU A 227 5.56 5.83 -9.86
N ASP A 228 5.37 5.30 -11.07
CA ASP A 228 5.79 3.94 -11.45
C ASP A 228 7.16 3.90 -12.15
N ALA A 229 7.53 4.94 -12.90
CA ALA A 229 8.74 4.89 -13.72
C ALA A 229 9.99 4.61 -12.87
N LYS A 230 10.82 3.65 -13.31
CA LYS A 230 12.09 3.36 -12.63
C LYS A 230 13.16 4.36 -13.07
N THR A 231 13.78 5.02 -12.11
CA THR A 231 14.90 5.97 -12.31
C THR A 231 16.09 5.54 -11.46
N ASN A 232 17.17 6.32 -11.45
CA ASN A 232 18.33 6.09 -10.57
C ASN A 232 17.96 6.10 -9.08
N ASP A 233 16.94 6.89 -8.69
CA ASP A 233 16.40 6.93 -7.33
C ASP A 233 15.35 5.82 -7.06
N GLY A 234 15.11 4.92 -8.03
CA GLY A 234 14.11 3.85 -7.94
C GLY A 234 12.73 4.27 -8.47
N PHE A 235 11.67 3.86 -7.78
CA PHE A 235 10.27 4.12 -8.10
C PHE A 235 9.52 4.55 -6.83
N VAL A 236 8.34 5.15 -6.96
CA VAL A 236 7.49 5.52 -5.82
C VAL A 236 6.58 4.34 -5.48
N PHE A 237 5.67 4.01 -6.40
CA PHE A 237 4.77 2.86 -6.32
C PHE A 237 4.53 2.30 -7.72
N ARG A 238 4.44 0.97 -7.81
CA ARG A 238 3.95 0.31 -9.02
C ARG A 238 2.46 0.55 -9.14
N VAL A 239 1.99 0.98 -10.30
CA VAL A 239 0.58 1.35 -10.49
C VAL A 239 -0.13 0.28 -11.28
N ASP A 240 -1.24 -0.22 -10.74
CA ASP A 240 -2.12 -1.17 -11.43
C ASP A 240 -3.45 -0.49 -11.81
N MET A 241 -3.74 -0.43 -13.11
CA MET A 241 -4.96 0.17 -13.65
C MET A 241 -5.97 -0.89 -14.12
N ARG A 242 -5.76 -2.19 -13.84
CA ARG A 242 -6.57 -3.29 -14.41
C ARG A 242 -7.99 -3.37 -13.85
N LEU A 243 -8.25 -2.79 -12.68
CA LEU A 243 -9.58 -2.79 -12.06
C LEU A 243 -10.54 -1.72 -12.63
N ARG A 244 -10.07 -0.84 -13.52
CA ARG A 244 -10.92 0.16 -14.16
C ARG A 244 -11.94 -0.49 -15.10
N PRO A 245 -13.07 0.17 -15.40
CA PRO A 245 -14.04 -0.29 -16.40
C PRO A 245 -13.40 -0.73 -17.72
N TYR A 246 -13.87 -1.86 -18.26
CA TYR A 246 -13.31 -2.52 -19.46
C TYR A 246 -11.85 -3.01 -19.32
N GLY A 247 -11.27 -2.97 -18.13
CA GLY A 247 -9.93 -3.47 -17.84
C GLY A 247 -8.85 -2.81 -18.70
N GLN A 248 -7.87 -3.59 -19.15
CA GLN A 248 -6.73 -3.08 -19.94
C GLN A 248 -7.13 -2.46 -21.28
N SER A 249 -8.24 -2.91 -21.87
CA SER A 249 -8.76 -2.42 -23.15
C SER A 249 -9.59 -1.15 -23.03
N GLY A 250 -9.94 -0.74 -21.80
CA GLY A 250 -10.72 0.47 -21.55
C GLY A 250 -9.91 1.75 -21.56
N ASN A 251 -10.61 2.88 -21.67
CA ASN A 251 -10.03 4.20 -21.50
C ASN A 251 -9.36 4.30 -20.12
N LEU A 252 -8.28 5.09 -20.04
CA LEU A 252 -7.51 5.23 -18.80
C LEU A 252 -8.29 5.99 -17.71
N ILE A 253 -9.19 6.86 -18.14
CA ILE A 253 -10.06 7.68 -17.32
C ILE A 253 -11.44 7.76 -17.98
N LEU A 254 -12.49 7.89 -17.16
CA LEU A 254 -13.87 8.04 -17.63
C LEU A 254 -14.59 9.18 -16.89
N SER A 255 -15.54 9.82 -17.57
CA SER A 255 -16.49 10.74 -16.91
C SER A 255 -17.37 10.00 -15.90
N PHE A 256 -17.93 10.68 -14.90
CA PHE A 256 -18.82 10.06 -13.90
C PHE A 256 -20.02 9.37 -14.57
N ALA A 257 -20.65 10.03 -15.55
CA ALA A 257 -21.75 9.45 -16.32
C ALA A 257 -21.37 8.14 -17.02
N ALA A 258 -20.19 8.07 -17.63
CA ALA A 258 -19.70 6.86 -18.31
C ALA A 258 -19.36 5.72 -17.33
N ILE A 259 -18.80 6.06 -16.16
CA ILE A 259 -18.54 5.09 -15.09
C ILE A 259 -19.85 4.53 -14.54
N GLU A 260 -20.84 5.39 -14.30
CA GLU A 260 -22.15 4.98 -13.81
C GLU A 260 -22.82 4.05 -14.82
N GLU A 261 -22.88 4.45 -16.09
CA GLU A 261 -23.45 3.64 -17.18
C GLU A 261 -22.81 2.25 -17.26
N TYR A 262 -21.48 2.17 -17.19
CA TYR A 262 -20.76 0.89 -17.20
C TYR A 262 -21.18 -0.01 -16.03
N TYR A 263 -21.15 0.49 -14.80
CA TYR A 263 -21.44 -0.34 -13.64
C TYR A 263 -22.93 -0.72 -13.54
N GLN A 264 -23.83 0.12 -14.06
CA GLN A 264 -25.26 -0.21 -14.13
C GLN A 264 -25.56 -1.29 -15.18
N THR A 265 -24.90 -1.25 -16.34
CA THR A 265 -25.26 -2.10 -17.49
C THR A 265 -24.39 -3.34 -17.65
N GLN A 266 -23.10 -3.26 -17.31
CA GLN A 266 -22.08 -4.28 -17.60
C GLN A 266 -21.32 -4.77 -16.36
N GLY A 267 -21.48 -4.09 -15.21
CA GLY A 267 -20.74 -4.39 -14.00
C GLY A 267 -20.96 -5.82 -13.47
N ARG A 268 -19.88 -6.58 -13.33
CA ARG A 268 -19.90 -7.99 -12.90
C ARG A 268 -19.83 -8.13 -11.37
N ASP A 269 -20.22 -9.30 -10.86
CA ASP A 269 -20.24 -9.53 -9.41
C ASP A 269 -18.86 -9.46 -8.76
N TRP A 270 -17.79 -9.89 -9.45
CA TRP A 270 -16.43 -9.74 -8.92
C TRP A 270 -15.98 -8.27 -8.89
N GLU A 271 -16.49 -7.43 -9.79
CA GLU A 271 -16.24 -5.98 -9.75
C GLU A 271 -16.93 -5.35 -8.55
N ARG A 272 -18.13 -5.82 -8.18
CA ARG A 272 -18.77 -5.41 -6.91
C ARG A 272 -17.88 -5.74 -5.71
N TYR A 273 -17.34 -6.96 -5.68
CA TYR A 273 -16.42 -7.40 -4.63
C TYR A 273 -15.18 -6.50 -4.55
N ALA A 274 -14.59 -6.11 -5.69
CA ALA A 274 -13.46 -5.18 -5.72
C ALA A 274 -13.87 -3.76 -5.26
N MET A 275 -15.05 -3.27 -5.68
CA MET A 275 -15.56 -1.94 -5.36
C MET A 275 -15.88 -1.74 -3.88
N ILE A 276 -16.01 -2.80 -3.08
CA ILE A 276 -16.13 -2.69 -1.60
C ILE A 276 -14.96 -1.94 -1.01
N LYS A 277 -13.77 -2.11 -1.57
CA LYS A 277 -12.54 -1.46 -1.11
C LYS A 277 -12.30 -0.11 -1.79
N ALA A 278 -13.16 0.34 -2.70
CA ALA A 278 -12.97 1.61 -3.39
C ALA A 278 -13.05 2.79 -2.41
N ARG A 279 -12.09 3.70 -2.51
CA ARG A 279 -12.05 4.92 -1.70
C ARG A 279 -11.35 6.04 -2.45
N VAL A 280 -11.84 7.28 -2.29
CA VAL A 280 -11.18 8.47 -2.84
C VAL A 280 -9.85 8.70 -2.13
N VAL A 281 -8.76 8.76 -2.88
CA VAL A 281 -7.39 8.99 -2.36
C VAL A 281 -6.79 10.32 -2.82
N ALA A 282 -7.30 10.88 -3.93
CA ALA A 282 -6.96 12.22 -4.40
C ALA A 282 -8.10 12.81 -5.25
N GLY A 283 -8.12 14.14 -5.36
CA GLY A 283 -9.19 14.92 -5.99
C GLY A 283 -9.97 15.75 -4.99
N GLU A 284 -10.95 16.50 -5.48
CA GLU A 284 -11.81 17.35 -4.64
C GLU A 284 -12.76 16.50 -3.79
N ALA A 285 -12.97 16.94 -2.55
CA ALA A 285 -13.83 16.21 -1.61
C ALA A 285 -15.28 16.14 -2.08
N SER A 286 -15.79 17.20 -2.73
CA SER A 286 -17.15 17.22 -3.28
C SER A 286 -17.34 16.21 -4.40
N ASP A 287 -16.41 16.21 -5.36
CA ASP A 287 -16.48 15.40 -6.57
C ASP A 287 -16.25 13.92 -6.22
N GLY A 288 -15.35 13.66 -5.28
CA GLY A 288 -15.15 12.33 -4.71
C GLY A 288 -16.41 11.79 -4.00
N ALA A 289 -17.08 12.63 -3.19
CA ALA A 289 -18.31 12.24 -2.51
C ALA A 289 -19.46 11.96 -3.50
N GLU A 290 -19.57 12.75 -4.56
CA GLU A 290 -20.50 12.53 -5.65
C GLU A 290 -20.25 11.18 -6.34
N LEU A 291 -19.01 10.92 -6.76
CA LEU A 291 -18.64 9.66 -7.39
C LEU A 291 -18.94 8.45 -6.51
N MET A 292 -18.59 8.50 -5.22
CA MET A 292 -18.88 7.40 -4.29
C MET A 292 -20.39 7.19 -4.09
N LYS A 293 -21.19 8.26 -4.12
CA LYS A 293 -22.66 8.17 -4.09
C LYS A 293 -23.22 7.49 -5.34
N LEU A 294 -22.68 7.81 -6.52
CA LEU A 294 -23.05 7.17 -7.79
C LEU A 294 -22.72 5.67 -7.81
N LEU A 295 -21.57 5.29 -7.23
CA LEU A 295 -21.09 3.90 -7.20
C LEU A 295 -21.77 3.04 -6.13
N ARG A 296 -22.31 3.66 -5.07
CA ARG A 296 -22.90 2.94 -3.92
C ARG A 296 -23.97 1.92 -4.31
N PRO A 297 -24.95 2.20 -5.19
CA PRO A 297 -25.98 1.22 -5.56
C PRO A 297 -25.42 -0.02 -6.29
N PHE A 298 -24.32 0.15 -7.03
CA PHE A 298 -23.62 -0.97 -7.66
C PHE A 298 -22.92 -1.84 -6.60
N THR A 299 -22.16 -1.22 -5.71
CA THR A 299 -21.38 -1.94 -4.68
C THR A 299 -22.27 -2.63 -3.65
N PHE A 300 -23.28 -1.93 -3.11
CA PHE A 300 -24.10 -2.39 -1.98
C PHE A 300 -25.58 -2.46 -2.36
N ARG A 301 -26.01 -3.60 -2.92
CA ARG A 301 -27.42 -3.84 -3.29
C ARG A 301 -28.31 -3.91 -2.05
N LYS A 302 -29.41 -3.14 -2.04
CA LYS A 302 -30.40 -3.16 -0.94
C LYS A 302 -31.07 -4.54 -0.75
N TYR A 303 -31.27 -5.26 -1.85
CA TYR A 303 -31.86 -6.60 -1.84
C TYR A 303 -30.81 -7.62 -2.28
N VAL A 304 -30.55 -8.57 -1.39
CA VAL A 304 -29.74 -9.75 -1.69
C VAL A 304 -30.69 -10.86 -2.08
N ASP A 305 -30.52 -11.35 -3.29
CA ASP A 305 -31.28 -12.43 -3.90
C ASP A 305 -30.44 -13.71 -3.99
N PHE A 306 -31.06 -14.79 -4.48
CA PHE A 306 -30.36 -16.06 -4.67
C PHE A 306 -29.16 -15.93 -5.63
N SER A 307 -29.25 -15.04 -6.64
CA SER A 307 -28.16 -14.84 -7.61
C SER A 307 -26.90 -14.29 -6.94
N THR A 308 -27.05 -13.36 -5.99
CA THR A 308 -25.94 -12.79 -5.22
C THR A 308 -25.21 -13.86 -4.39
N LEU A 309 -25.95 -14.73 -3.70
CA LEU A 309 -25.37 -15.84 -2.93
C LEU A 309 -24.67 -16.86 -3.82
N GLU A 310 -25.26 -17.15 -4.98
CA GLU A 310 -24.67 -18.07 -5.95
C GLU A 310 -23.37 -17.51 -6.54
N SER A 311 -23.30 -16.21 -6.79
CA SER A 311 -22.06 -15.55 -7.23
C SER A 311 -20.96 -15.60 -6.17
N LEU A 312 -21.29 -15.41 -4.89
CA LEU A 312 -20.34 -15.63 -3.79
C LEU A 312 -19.82 -17.07 -3.74
N ARG A 313 -20.70 -18.07 -3.90
CA ARG A 313 -20.29 -19.48 -3.96
C ARG A 313 -19.35 -19.75 -5.14
N LYS A 314 -19.67 -19.23 -6.33
CA LYS A 314 -18.81 -19.36 -7.51
C LYS A 314 -17.43 -18.75 -7.28
N MET A 315 -17.35 -17.56 -6.66
CA MET A 315 -16.07 -16.96 -6.28
C MET A 315 -15.30 -17.83 -5.29
N LYS A 316 -15.95 -18.37 -4.26
CA LYS A 316 -15.29 -19.27 -3.29
C LYS A 316 -14.76 -20.55 -3.96
N ILE A 317 -15.51 -21.13 -4.91
CA ILE A 317 -15.06 -22.29 -5.68
C ILE A 317 -13.80 -21.95 -6.49
N LEU A 318 -13.75 -20.78 -7.14
CA LEU A 318 -12.57 -20.34 -7.89
C LEU A 318 -11.35 -20.17 -6.97
N ILE A 319 -11.52 -19.54 -5.80
CA ILE A 319 -10.46 -19.40 -4.79
C ILE A 319 -9.94 -20.77 -4.37
N ASN A 320 -10.82 -21.71 -4.03
CA ASN A 320 -10.44 -23.05 -3.59
C ASN A 320 -9.73 -23.86 -4.68
N ARG A 321 -10.12 -23.71 -5.95
CA ARG A 321 -9.44 -24.39 -7.06
C ARG A 321 -8.02 -23.86 -7.28
N GLU A 322 -7.83 -22.57 -7.06
CA GLU A 322 -6.50 -21.97 -7.18
C GLU A 322 -5.58 -22.41 -6.04
N THR A 323 -6.08 -22.51 -4.80
CA THR A 323 -5.28 -22.91 -3.63
C THR A 323 -4.76 -24.35 -3.71
N GLN A 324 -5.40 -25.22 -4.51
CA GLN A 324 -5.01 -26.63 -4.70
C GLN A 324 -3.81 -26.84 -5.64
N ARG A 325 -3.29 -25.78 -6.29
CA ARG A 325 -2.11 -25.89 -7.17
C ARG A 325 -0.84 -26.09 -6.33
N LYS A 326 -0.02 -27.09 -6.67
CA LYS A 326 1.17 -27.50 -5.88
C LYS A 326 2.14 -26.34 -5.59
N ASP A 327 2.34 -25.45 -6.56
CA ASP A 327 3.29 -24.32 -6.45
C ASP A 327 2.82 -23.20 -5.52
N ILE A 328 1.58 -23.27 -5.01
CA ILE A 328 0.94 -22.19 -4.24
C ILE A 328 0.90 -22.50 -2.74
N SER A 329 1.22 -23.72 -2.31
CA SER A 329 1.24 -24.13 -0.90
C SER A 329 2.12 -23.25 0.01
N LYS A 330 3.24 -22.76 -0.51
CA LYS A 330 4.15 -21.84 0.20
C LYS A 330 3.74 -20.37 0.11
N ASN A 331 2.64 -20.05 -0.57
CA ASN A 331 2.17 -18.69 -0.74
C ASN A 331 1.28 -18.28 0.45
N ILE A 332 1.68 -17.29 1.23
CA ILE A 332 0.91 -16.84 2.41
C ILE A 332 -0.37 -16.08 2.07
N LYS A 333 -0.52 -15.57 0.84
CA LYS A 333 -1.69 -14.80 0.41
C LYS A 333 -2.76 -15.67 -0.23
N ILE A 334 -2.36 -16.50 -1.19
CA ILE A 334 -3.29 -17.30 -2.02
C ILE A 334 -3.22 -18.81 -1.76
N GLY A 335 -2.32 -19.26 -0.88
CA GLY A 335 -2.32 -20.65 -0.38
C GLY A 335 -3.50 -20.93 0.55
N PHE A 336 -3.66 -22.20 0.92
CA PHE A 336 -4.68 -22.64 1.87
C PHE A 336 -4.54 -21.88 3.21
N GLY A 337 -5.66 -21.40 3.75
CA GLY A 337 -5.66 -20.58 4.97
C GLY A 337 -4.99 -19.20 4.83
N GLY A 338 -4.73 -18.77 3.59
CA GLY A 338 -4.01 -17.53 3.31
C GLY A 338 -4.84 -16.26 3.53
N ILE A 339 -4.15 -15.12 3.44
CA ILE A 339 -4.72 -13.77 3.67
C ILE A 339 -6.00 -13.55 2.85
N ARG A 340 -6.02 -13.99 1.59
CA ARG A 340 -7.16 -13.80 0.67
C ARG A 340 -8.43 -14.51 1.15
N GLU A 341 -8.31 -15.65 1.83
CA GLU A 341 -9.49 -16.36 2.34
C GLU A 341 -10.13 -15.60 3.50
N ILE A 342 -9.32 -14.98 4.37
CA ILE A 342 -9.81 -14.14 5.46
C ILE A 342 -10.48 -12.88 4.90
N GLU A 343 -9.84 -12.23 3.90
CA GLU A 343 -10.43 -11.10 3.17
C GLU A 343 -11.79 -11.49 2.57
N PHE A 344 -11.87 -12.66 1.94
CA PHE A 344 -13.11 -13.17 1.35
C PHE A 344 -14.23 -13.37 2.37
N ILE A 345 -13.93 -13.91 3.55
CA ILE A 345 -14.92 -14.09 4.62
C ILE A 345 -15.52 -12.74 5.00
N ALA A 346 -14.69 -11.75 5.35
CA ALA A 346 -15.16 -10.43 5.76
C ALA A 346 -15.96 -9.74 4.64
N GLN A 347 -15.44 -9.72 3.40
CA GLN A 347 -16.11 -9.06 2.28
C GLN A 347 -17.41 -9.76 1.86
N ALA A 348 -17.55 -11.08 2.07
CA ALA A 348 -18.82 -11.77 1.85
C ALA A 348 -19.92 -11.22 2.79
N PHE A 349 -19.60 -10.95 4.06
CA PHE A 349 -20.52 -10.27 4.97
C PHE A 349 -20.87 -8.87 4.47
N GLN A 350 -19.91 -8.12 3.93
CA GLN A 350 -20.18 -6.79 3.37
C GLN A 350 -21.13 -6.84 2.17
N ILE A 351 -21.01 -7.84 1.29
CA ILE A 351 -21.93 -8.03 0.16
C ILE A 351 -23.33 -8.37 0.65
N ILE A 352 -23.44 -9.22 1.68
CA ILE A 352 -24.73 -9.69 2.20
C ILE A 352 -25.46 -8.59 2.99
N TYR A 353 -24.74 -7.85 3.84
CA TYR A 353 -25.36 -6.92 4.80
C TYR A 353 -25.21 -5.45 4.43
N GLY A 354 -24.17 -5.08 3.68
CA GLY A 354 -23.79 -3.69 3.39
C GLY A 354 -24.89 -2.88 2.68
N GLY A 355 -25.79 -3.51 1.92
CA GLY A 355 -26.91 -2.81 1.31
C GLY A 355 -27.98 -2.29 2.27
N ARG A 356 -28.11 -2.93 3.44
CA ARG A 356 -29.13 -2.62 4.45
C ARG A 356 -28.55 -1.95 5.69
N ASP A 357 -27.30 -2.27 6.01
CA ASP A 357 -26.59 -1.74 7.16
C ASP A 357 -25.30 -1.05 6.71
N VAL A 358 -25.26 0.27 6.86
CA VAL A 358 -24.12 1.10 6.48
C VAL A 358 -22.85 0.78 7.28
N ARG A 359 -22.97 0.14 8.46
CA ARG A 359 -21.82 -0.27 9.27
C ARG A 359 -20.95 -1.31 8.54
N PHE A 360 -21.54 -2.13 7.66
CA PHE A 360 -20.83 -3.10 6.81
C PHE A 360 -20.18 -2.46 5.57
N GLN A 361 -20.27 -1.15 5.39
CA GLN A 361 -19.66 -0.45 4.25
C GLN A 361 -18.24 0.07 4.54
N SER A 362 -17.67 -0.19 5.72
CA SER A 362 -16.25 0.16 6.00
C SER A 362 -15.31 -0.58 5.06
N GLN A 363 -14.33 0.12 4.49
CA GLN A 363 -13.31 -0.48 3.65
C GLN A 363 -12.29 -1.28 4.48
N ALA A 364 -12.13 -1.02 5.78
CA ALA A 364 -11.13 -1.69 6.61
C ALA A 364 -11.65 -3.07 7.09
N LEU A 365 -10.88 -4.13 6.85
CA LEU A 365 -11.19 -5.51 7.26
C LEU A 365 -11.35 -5.61 8.77
N LYS A 366 -10.49 -4.92 9.54
CA LYS A 366 -10.54 -4.90 11.01
C LYS A 366 -11.92 -4.47 11.52
N ASP A 367 -12.48 -3.41 10.95
CA ASP A 367 -13.79 -2.89 11.33
C ASP A 367 -14.88 -3.93 11.06
N ILE A 368 -14.80 -4.60 9.90
CA ILE A 368 -15.77 -5.61 9.50
C ILE A 368 -15.68 -6.85 10.39
N LEU A 369 -14.49 -7.33 10.74
CA LEU A 369 -14.33 -8.43 11.68
C LEU A 369 -14.87 -8.08 13.06
N ASN A 370 -14.59 -6.88 13.57
CA ASN A 370 -15.14 -6.40 14.84
C ASN A 370 -16.67 -6.31 14.81
N LEU A 371 -17.24 -5.90 13.67
CA LEU A 371 -18.69 -5.83 13.49
C LEU A 371 -19.32 -7.23 13.43
N ILE A 372 -18.69 -8.18 12.74
CA ILE A 372 -19.13 -9.59 12.68
C ILE A 372 -19.21 -10.20 14.09
N GLU A 373 -18.21 -9.95 14.93
CA GLU A 373 -18.20 -10.38 16.33
C GLU A 373 -19.33 -9.71 17.13
N LYS A 374 -19.45 -8.37 17.04
CA LYS A 374 -20.45 -7.60 17.78
C LYS A 374 -21.89 -8.02 17.44
N GLU A 375 -22.17 -8.30 16.17
CA GLU A 375 -23.49 -8.71 15.70
C GLU A 375 -23.72 -10.24 15.82
N LEU A 376 -22.77 -10.97 16.43
CA LEU A 376 -22.84 -12.42 16.67
C LEU A 376 -23.06 -13.24 15.39
N LEU A 377 -22.51 -12.75 14.26
CA LEU A 377 -22.65 -13.41 12.96
C LEU A 377 -21.70 -14.61 12.80
N LEU A 378 -20.64 -14.65 13.62
CA LEU A 378 -19.76 -15.80 13.82
C LEU A 378 -19.48 -15.95 15.33
N PRO A 379 -19.12 -17.16 15.80
CA PRO A 379 -18.64 -17.34 17.16
C PRO A 379 -17.43 -16.45 17.46
N GLU A 380 -17.39 -15.85 18.65
CA GLU A 380 -16.31 -14.95 19.10
C GLU A 380 -14.92 -15.62 18.95
N SER A 381 -14.83 -16.90 19.27
CA SER A 381 -13.61 -17.70 19.13
C SER A 381 -13.11 -17.76 17.68
N GLU A 382 -14.01 -17.82 16.70
CA GLU A 382 -13.65 -17.87 15.28
C GLU A 382 -13.22 -16.49 14.77
N VAL A 383 -13.89 -15.41 15.18
CA VAL A 383 -13.46 -14.05 14.83
C VAL A 383 -12.10 -13.72 15.42
N LYS A 384 -11.85 -14.12 16.66
CA LYS A 384 -10.54 -13.99 17.30
C LYS A 384 -9.45 -14.73 16.51
N LYS A 385 -9.69 -15.98 16.10
CA LYS A 385 -8.77 -16.73 15.23
C LYS A 385 -8.51 -16.01 13.91
N LEU A 386 -9.54 -15.52 13.24
CA LEU A 386 -9.39 -14.78 11.97
C LEU A 386 -8.52 -13.52 12.14
N ARG A 387 -8.74 -12.73 13.21
CA ARG A 387 -7.92 -11.54 13.48
C ARG A 387 -6.46 -11.88 13.76
N GLU A 388 -6.22 -12.88 14.62
CA GLU A 388 -4.87 -13.30 14.97
C GLU A 388 -4.12 -13.91 13.76
N SER A 389 -4.78 -14.77 12.98
CA SER A 389 -4.22 -15.36 11.76
C SER A 389 -3.96 -14.29 10.69
N TYR A 390 -4.88 -13.35 10.50
CA TYR A 390 -4.67 -12.23 9.58
C TYR A 390 -3.45 -11.42 9.97
N LYS A 391 -3.35 -11.02 11.25
CA LYS A 391 -2.20 -10.27 11.75
C LYS A 391 -0.90 -11.03 11.51
N PHE A 392 -0.86 -12.30 11.90
CA PHE A 392 0.34 -13.14 11.76
C PHE A 392 0.79 -13.29 10.29
N LEU A 393 -0.15 -13.53 9.38
CA LEU A 393 0.15 -13.65 7.95
C LEU A 393 0.61 -12.33 7.34
N ARG A 394 0.03 -11.20 7.77
CA ARG A 394 0.42 -9.86 7.33
C ARG A 394 1.80 -9.46 7.85
N ASP A 395 2.14 -9.80 9.10
CA ASP A 395 3.48 -9.60 9.65
C ASP A 395 4.53 -10.39 8.82
N ILE A 396 4.22 -11.63 8.41
CA ILE A 396 5.08 -12.41 7.51
C ILE A 396 5.20 -11.72 6.14
N GLU A 397 4.08 -11.26 5.57
CA GLU A 397 4.04 -10.57 4.27
C GLU A 397 4.93 -9.32 4.28
N HIS A 398 4.85 -8.53 5.35
CA HIS A 398 5.63 -7.32 5.54
C HIS A 398 7.12 -7.62 5.69
N ILE A 399 7.48 -8.63 6.49
CA ILE A 399 8.88 -9.05 6.62
C ILE A 399 9.44 -9.50 5.27
N LEU A 400 8.76 -10.42 4.57
CA LEU A 400 9.22 -10.95 3.28
C LEU A 400 9.46 -9.82 2.27
N GLN A 401 8.55 -8.84 2.22
CA GLN A 401 8.66 -7.69 1.33
C GLN A 401 9.76 -6.73 1.76
N GLY A 402 9.90 -6.45 3.06
CA GLY A 402 10.87 -5.51 3.63
C GLY A 402 12.33 -5.99 3.57
N MET A 403 12.59 -7.30 3.39
CA MET A 403 13.96 -7.82 3.27
C MET A 403 14.69 -7.26 2.04
N GLN A 404 13.98 -7.08 0.93
CA GLN A 404 14.56 -6.65 -0.35
C GLN A 404 13.77 -5.54 -1.06
N ASP A 405 12.68 -5.07 -0.45
CA ASP A 405 11.68 -4.21 -1.11
C ASP A 405 11.15 -4.82 -2.42
N LEU A 406 10.76 -6.10 -2.32
CA LEU A 406 10.22 -6.86 -3.45
C LEU A 406 8.82 -7.34 -3.12
N GLN A 407 7.92 -7.31 -4.12
CA GLN A 407 6.61 -7.94 -4.00
C GLN A 407 6.76 -9.46 -4.08
N THR A 408 6.76 -10.09 -2.92
CA THR A 408 6.70 -11.54 -2.77
C THR A 408 5.64 -11.91 -1.75
N HIS A 409 5.06 -13.09 -1.95
CA HIS A 409 4.15 -13.75 -1.01
C HIS A 409 4.63 -15.18 -0.72
N MET A 410 5.80 -15.56 -1.24
CA MET A 410 6.33 -16.91 -1.14
C MET A 410 7.24 -17.01 0.08
N LEU A 411 7.02 -18.04 0.90
CA LEU A 411 7.98 -18.38 1.95
C LEU A 411 9.34 -18.73 1.33
N PRO A 412 10.45 -18.33 1.97
CA PRO A 412 11.78 -18.53 1.45
C PRO A 412 12.17 -20.01 1.42
N ASN A 413 13.01 -20.37 0.44
CA ASN A 413 13.61 -21.71 0.36
C ASN A 413 15.03 -21.73 0.95
N ALA A 414 15.75 -20.61 0.92
CA ALA A 414 17.10 -20.54 1.44
C ALA A 414 17.07 -20.55 2.99
N LYS A 415 17.90 -21.40 3.61
CA LYS A 415 17.98 -21.55 5.08
C LYS A 415 18.25 -20.23 5.79
N GLU A 416 19.05 -19.35 5.18
CA GLU A 416 19.38 -18.05 5.74
C GLU A 416 18.16 -17.11 5.78
N GLU A 417 17.40 -17.03 4.68
CA GLU A 417 16.17 -16.23 4.61
C GLU A 417 15.07 -16.77 5.51
N GLN A 418 14.96 -18.09 5.64
CA GLN A 418 14.08 -18.76 6.60
C GLN A 418 14.40 -18.33 8.03
N LEU A 419 15.69 -18.32 8.40
CA LEU A 419 16.11 -17.91 9.74
C LEU A 419 15.92 -16.40 9.97
N LYS A 420 16.12 -15.55 8.96
CA LYS A 420 15.77 -14.11 9.03
C LYS A 420 14.28 -13.92 9.33
N LEU A 421 13.41 -14.62 8.61
CA LEU A 421 11.96 -14.54 8.80
C LEU A 421 11.56 -15.05 10.20
N ALA A 422 12.03 -16.24 10.60
CA ALA A 422 11.74 -16.80 11.92
C ALA A 422 12.20 -15.86 13.04
N HIS A 423 13.42 -15.31 12.94
CA HIS A 423 13.97 -14.38 13.91
C HIS A 423 13.15 -13.09 14.03
N LEU A 424 12.77 -12.46 12.91
CA LEU A 424 11.94 -11.25 12.92
C LEU A 424 10.52 -11.51 13.43
N MET A 425 10.00 -12.73 13.24
CA MET A 425 8.74 -13.19 13.82
C MET A 425 8.85 -13.61 15.29
N GLY A 426 10.05 -13.58 15.89
CA GLY A 426 10.27 -13.88 17.31
C GLY A 426 10.45 -15.37 17.63
N PHE A 427 10.72 -16.20 16.62
CA PHE A 427 10.98 -17.64 16.79
C PHE A 427 12.47 -17.96 16.81
N ILE A 428 12.83 -19.02 17.52
CA ILE A 428 14.23 -19.46 17.68
C ILE A 428 14.72 -20.14 16.40
N ASN A 429 13.84 -20.91 15.74
CA ASN A 429 14.16 -21.68 14.55
C ASN A 429 12.98 -21.73 13.57
N TRP A 430 13.26 -22.22 12.36
CA TRP A 430 12.29 -22.33 11.28
C TRP A 430 11.16 -23.33 11.56
N ASP A 431 11.47 -24.43 12.26
CA ASP A 431 10.49 -25.51 12.50
C ASP A 431 9.41 -25.07 13.49
N GLU A 432 9.77 -24.36 14.56
CA GLU A 432 8.83 -23.72 15.48
C GLU A 432 7.93 -22.70 14.78
N PHE A 433 8.52 -21.86 13.92
CA PHE A 433 7.77 -20.89 13.12
C PHE A 433 6.75 -21.60 12.20
N MET A 434 7.17 -22.64 11.49
CA MET A 434 6.31 -23.39 10.58
C MET A 434 5.15 -24.08 11.31
N LEU A 435 5.41 -24.67 12.48
CA LEU A 435 4.35 -25.29 13.29
C LEU A 435 3.26 -24.29 13.67
N VAL A 436 3.65 -23.07 14.07
CA VAL A 436 2.69 -22.00 14.38
C VAL A 436 1.98 -21.53 13.12
N LEU A 437 2.69 -21.34 12.00
CA LEU A 437 2.09 -20.94 10.73
C LEU A 437 1.03 -21.95 10.26
N ASP A 438 1.33 -23.25 10.33
CA ASP A 438 0.43 -24.30 9.87
C ASP A 438 -0.82 -24.44 10.76
N ASN A 439 -0.72 -24.12 12.06
CA ASN A 439 -1.89 -24.05 12.94
C ASN A 439 -2.75 -22.78 12.72
N ARG A 440 -2.16 -21.72 12.16
CA ARG A 440 -2.86 -20.46 11.87
C ARG A 440 -3.56 -20.47 10.51
N ARG A 441 -3.18 -21.37 9.61
CA ARG A 441 -3.80 -21.64 8.31
C ARG A 441 -4.94 -22.64 8.45
#